data_AF-A0A4R1WU28-F1
#
_entry.id   AF-A0A4R1WU28-F1
#
_cell.length_a   1.000
_cell.length_b   1.000
_cell.length_c   1.000
_cell.angle_alpha   90.00
_cell.angle_beta   90.00
_cell.angle_gamma   90.00
#
_symmetry.space_group_name_H-M   'P 1'
#
loop_
_entity.id
_entity.type
_entity.pdbx_description
1 polymer ?
#
loop_
_entity_poly.entity_id
_entity_poly.type
_entity_poly.pdbx_seq_one_letter_code
_entity_poly.pdbx_strand_id
1 'polypeptide(L)'
;MMMRTGVVLAAGLVLVTGCGASGLQTGAGTVEKKTTEAFLTTVESDWHQRVDTEPNKNLSADGRCYFVTGADGNQSLGTVACGPLRRLGTAERQVWDLVRITTTGGDKPGLEVPENEPWKQSQLRPDSSSLWRPDDMVTDDNADNLAAPPAPAATSGLITVTAKSETLEPKPASDKLVLPDGTVTIKGLAAPETIGSGTEVKAPASGEKFIAAIFSTSPTIDPLTERPGFDANASGTTATTKWTVTVGGEQRPVDVLPRGDASAMTGDQMLLVSVPKETPDVLLTATSGSVVQSLSLTTGKRTTDTAATYYRAGTLTDLNKSLPNTPGDQGRDFTSTFSLALQKAVLAPWDPTRGWAPQGKAWVRVQLASTLKYESIQYQIDWTAPFLTATADGRPVPAAPGKPDFDILTLEVPAHTKVVQLTATAHLKFAAKSYALSATPKSGTVTYPPLTATATFR
;
A
#
# COMPACT_ATOMS: atom_id res chain seq x y z
N MET A 1 73.00 34.70 72.25
CA MET A 1 74.13 35.66 72.21
C MET A 1 74.26 36.12 70.77
N MET A 2 74.19 37.45 70.52
CA MET A 2 74.48 38.15 69.26
C MET A 2 73.58 37.83 68.04
N MET A 3 73.20 38.75 67.16
CA MET A 3 73.20 40.22 67.11
C MET A 3 72.25 40.60 65.96
N ARG A 4 71.68 41.81 66.03
CA ARG A 4 70.85 42.44 64.99
C ARG A 4 71.60 42.56 63.65
N THR A 5 70.88 42.54 62.53
CA THR A 5 70.99 43.61 61.52
C THR A 5 69.72 43.69 60.69
N GLY A 6 69.13 44.89 60.60
CA GLY A 6 68.05 45.20 59.69
C GLY A 6 68.58 45.68 58.34
N VAL A 7 67.75 45.56 57.31
CA VAL A 7 67.87 46.29 56.05
C VAL A 7 66.46 46.77 55.68
N VAL A 8 66.36 48.07 55.38
CA VAL A 8 65.18 48.80 54.89
C VAL A 8 65.30 48.95 53.36
N LEU A 9 64.17 49.26 52.71
CA LEU A 9 63.93 49.65 51.29
C LEU A 9 63.52 48.50 50.36
N ALA A 10 62.55 48.64 49.44
CA ALA A 10 61.79 49.80 48.98
C ALA A 10 60.41 49.36 48.48
N ALA A 11 59.44 50.28 48.55
CA ALA A 11 58.18 50.18 47.85
C ALA A 11 58.41 50.27 46.32
N GLY A 12 58.03 49.22 45.61
CA GLY A 12 57.83 49.21 44.17
C GLY A 12 56.36 48.98 43.87
N LEU A 13 55.60 50.07 43.76
CA LEU A 13 54.24 50.05 43.25
C LEU A 13 54.31 49.81 41.72
N VAL A 14 54.37 48.55 41.31
CA VAL A 14 54.08 48.19 39.92
C VAL A 14 52.56 48.13 39.79
N LEU A 15 51.99 49.14 39.14
CA LEU A 15 50.66 49.07 38.56
C LEU A 15 50.67 47.95 37.51
N VAL A 16 50.39 46.73 37.93
CA VAL A 16 49.93 45.68 37.04
C VAL A 16 48.52 46.10 36.64
N THR A 17 48.39 46.72 35.48
CA THR A 17 47.10 46.71 34.75
C THR A 17 46.67 45.25 34.68
N GLY A 18 45.66 44.88 35.46
CA GLY A 18 45.18 43.51 35.54
C GLY A 18 44.90 42.99 34.14
N CYS A 19 45.73 42.04 33.68
CA CYS A 19 45.34 41.13 32.62
C CYS A 19 44.00 40.54 33.05
N GLY A 20 42.94 40.85 32.31
CA GLY A 20 41.61 40.30 32.55
C GLY A 20 41.72 38.80 32.75
N ALA A 21 41.14 38.30 33.84
CA ALA A 21 41.17 36.89 34.18
C ALA A 21 40.73 36.09 32.94
N SER A 22 41.64 35.28 32.41
CA SER A 22 41.38 34.39 31.28
C SER A 22 40.32 33.40 31.77
N GLY A 23 39.09 33.51 31.28
CA GLY A 23 37.96 32.78 31.83
C GLY A 23 36.66 33.07 31.10
N LEU A 24 35.64 32.24 31.35
CA LEU A 24 34.32 32.36 30.72
C LEU A 24 33.50 33.42 31.46
N GLN A 25 32.99 34.44 30.76
CA GLN A 25 32.08 35.40 31.38
C GLN A 25 30.68 34.79 31.51
N THR A 26 30.11 34.89 32.70
CA THR A 26 28.75 34.43 33.00
C THR A 26 27.95 35.57 33.66
N GLY A 27 26.65 35.39 33.83
CA GLY A 27 25.80 36.35 34.55
C GLY A 27 26.20 36.56 36.02
N ALA A 28 26.97 35.63 36.62
CA ALA A 28 27.43 35.70 38.00
C ALA A 28 28.92 36.09 38.14
N GLY A 29 29.60 36.41 37.04
CA GLY A 29 31.02 36.78 37.02
C GLY A 29 31.87 35.90 36.08
N THR A 30 33.19 36.08 36.13
CA THR A 30 34.13 35.31 35.31
C THR A 30 34.53 34.01 36.01
N VAL A 31 34.28 32.87 35.37
CA VAL A 31 34.77 31.56 35.84
C VAL A 31 36.19 31.34 35.32
N GLU A 32 37.13 31.03 36.20
CA GLU A 32 38.55 30.84 35.86
C GLU A 32 38.76 29.74 34.79
N LYS A 33 39.69 29.95 33.84
CA LYS A 33 40.02 29.00 32.75
C LYS A 33 40.23 27.56 33.21
N LYS A 34 40.93 27.35 34.33
CA LYS A 34 41.18 26.00 34.87
C LYS A 34 39.88 25.31 35.33
N THR A 35 38.96 26.08 35.90
CA THR A 35 37.66 25.57 36.36
C THR A 35 36.76 25.25 35.17
N THR A 36 36.75 26.09 34.13
CA THR A 36 35.97 25.82 32.91
C THR A 36 36.51 24.60 32.14
N GLU A 37 37.82 24.40 32.12
CA GLU A 37 38.47 23.24 31.50
C GLU A 37 38.14 21.93 32.22
N ALA A 38 38.23 21.92 33.56
CA ALA A 38 37.84 20.76 34.37
C ALA A 38 36.35 20.42 34.22
N PHE A 39 35.49 21.45 34.14
CA PHE A 39 34.07 21.28 33.91
C PHE A 39 33.78 20.66 32.54
N LEU A 40 34.31 21.23 31.44
CA LEU A 40 34.10 20.68 30.10
C LEU A 40 34.63 19.26 29.98
N THR A 41 35.78 18.94 30.58
CA THR A 41 36.34 17.58 30.57
C THR A 41 35.35 16.58 31.19
N THR A 42 34.70 16.96 32.30
CA THR A 42 33.67 16.13 32.94
C THR A 42 32.45 15.96 32.03
N VAL A 43 31.91 17.06 31.50
CA VAL A 43 30.72 17.02 30.61
C VAL A 43 30.99 16.24 29.33
N GLU A 44 32.19 16.38 28.76
CA GLU A 44 32.62 15.65 27.57
C GLU A 44 32.77 14.15 27.84
N SER A 45 33.37 13.77 28.98
CA SER A 45 33.44 12.37 29.40
C SER A 45 32.04 11.75 29.57
N ASP A 46 31.12 12.47 30.22
CA ASP A 46 29.73 12.02 30.41
C ASP A 46 28.98 11.90 29.09
N TRP A 47 29.23 12.82 28.16
CA TRP A 47 28.66 12.78 26.82
C TRP A 47 29.20 11.58 26.03
N HIS A 48 30.51 11.37 25.99
CA HIS A 48 31.13 10.21 25.33
C HIS A 48 30.66 8.88 25.91
N GLN A 49 30.53 8.77 27.23
CA GLN A 49 29.99 7.56 27.87
C GLN A 49 28.60 7.20 27.33
N ARG A 50 27.77 8.20 27.01
CA ARG A 50 26.44 8.00 26.41
C ARG A 50 26.59 7.68 24.93
N VAL A 51 27.26 8.56 24.18
CA VAL A 51 27.18 8.54 22.73
C VAL A 51 28.05 7.47 22.11
N ASP A 52 29.22 7.12 22.67
CA ASP A 52 30.17 6.19 22.05
C ASP A 52 29.59 4.78 21.86
N THR A 53 28.62 4.40 22.69
CA THR A 53 27.94 3.10 22.61
C THR A 53 26.67 3.12 21.74
N GLU A 54 26.18 4.30 21.33
CA GLU A 54 24.98 4.39 20.49
C GLU A 54 25.19 3.74 19.10
N PRO A 55 24.28 2.89 18.63
CA PRO A 55 24.35 2.38 17.25
C PRO A 55 23.93 3.47 16.25
N ASN A 56 24.24 3.25 14.96
CA ASN A 56 23.72 4.06 13.85
C ASN A 56 23.99 5.56 14.00
N LYS A 57 25.24 5.90 14.34
CA LYS A 57 25.75 7.28 14.42
C LYS A 57 27.03 7.43 13.61
N ASN A 58 27.27 8.66 13.16
CA ASN A 58 28.59 9.14 12.79
C ASN A 58 29.01 10.17 13.83
N LEU A 59 30.11 9.93 14.52
CA LEU A 59 30.74 10.88 15.43
C LEU A 59 32.00 11.42 14.75
N SER A 60 32.17 12.74 14.72
CA SER A 60 33.41 13.33 14.22
C SER A 60 34.60 12.86 15.06
N ALA A 61 35.76 12.64 14.44
CA ALA A 61 37.00 12.31 15.15
C ALA A 61 37.40 13.43 16.14
N ASP A 62 37.01 14.67 15.83
CA ASP A 62 37.22 15.86 16.67
C ASP A 62 35.97 16.24 17.49
N GLY A 63 35.05 15.28 17.69
CA GLY A 63 33.84 15.46 18.48
C GLY A 63 34.18 15.83 19.92
N ARG A 64 33.71 17.00 20.37
CA ARG A 64 34.06 17.62 21.66
C ARG A 64 32.90 18.44 22.21
N CYS A 65 33.00 18.87 23.47
CA CYS A 65 32.06 19.78 24.09
C CYS A 65 32.56 21.23 24.10
N TYR A 66 31.69 22.18 23.78
CA TYR A 66 32.01 23.61 23.67
C TYR A 66 31.02 24.41 24.51
N PHE A 67 31.46 25.50 25.12
CA PHE A 67 30.53 26.48 25.62
C PHE A 67 29.89 27.22 24.46
N VAL A 68 28.57 27.35 24.49
CA VAL A 68 27.85 28.23 23.58
C VAL A 68 27.95 29.64 24.14
N THR A 69 28.60 30.53 23.39
CA THR A 69 28.78 31.93 23.76
C THR A 69 28.01 32.85 22.80
N GLY A 70 27.85 34.12 23.19
CA GLY A 70 27.45 35.17 22.27
C GLY A 70 28.39 35.27 21.07
N ALA A 71 27.95 35.98 20.03
CA ALA A 71 28.72 36.17 18.80
C ALA A 71 30.11 36.80 19.03
N ASP A 72 30.28 37.54 20.13
CA ASP A 72 31.54 38.14 20.56
C ASP A 72 32.53 37.13 21.18
N GLY A 73 32.11 35.88 21.39
CA GLY A 73 32.94 34.78 21.90
C GLY A 73 33.19 34.80 23.41
N ASN A 74 32.68 35.81 24.13
CA ASN A 74 33.12 36.08 25.50
C ASN A 74 32.08 35.75 26.56
N GLN A 75 30.80 35.91 26.24
CA GLN A 75 29.70 35.72 27.19
C GLN A 75 29.03 34.36 27.00
N SER A 76 29.04 33.53 28.05
CA SER A 76 28.31 32.26 28.09
C SER A 76 26.80 32.49 27.94
N LEU A 77 26.15 31.68 27.11
CA LEU A 77 24.70 31.60 26.98
C LEU A 77 24.09 30.51 27.89
N GLY A 78 24.86 30.01 28.86
CA GLY A 78 24.38 29.00 29.81
C GLY A 78 24.09 27.64 29.18
N THR A 79 24.77 27.31 28.07
CA THR A 79 24.61 26.04 27.35
C THR A 79 25.98 25.49 26.96
N VAL A 80 26.12 24.16 27.03
CA VAL A 80 27.20 23.41 26.39
C VAL A 80 26.64 22.70 25.18
N ALA A 81 27.38 22.74 24.07
CA ALA A 81 27.10 22.00 22.85
C ALA A 81 28.18 20.95 22.63
N CYS A 82 27.79 19.68 22.51
CA CYS A 82 28.69 18.56 22.26
C CYS A 82 28.44 17.96 20.88
N GLY A 83 29.51 17.78 20.11
CA GLY A 83 29.44 17.33 18.73
C GLY A 83 30.71 17.67 17.95
N PRO A 84 30.73 17.47 16.62
CA PRO A 84 29.59 17.03 15.79
C PRO A 84 29.28 15.54 15.91
N LEU A 85 28.01 15.22 16.12
CA LEU A 85 27.45 13.87 16.20
C LEU A 85 26.17 13.77 15.37
N ARG A 86 26.20 12.95 14.32
CA ARG A 86 25.07 12.73 13.44
C ARG A 86 24.43 11.37 13.70
N ARG A 87 23.15 11.36 14.10
CA ARG A 87 22.37 10.13 14.27
C ARG A 87 21.56 9.81 13.03
N LEU A 88 21.24 8.53 12.83
CA LEU A 88 20.37 8.10 11.75
C LEU A 88 18.96 8.72 11.91
N GLY A 89 18.41 9.23 10.79
CA GLY A 89 17.05 9.77 10.75
C GLY A 89 16.89 11.19 11.29
N THR A 90 17.96 11.87 11.71
CA THR A 90 17.91 13.30 12.07
C THR A 90 17.98 14.18 10.82
N ALA A 91 17.42 15.40 10.89
CA ALA A 91 17.42 16.34 9.76
C ALA A 91 18.81 16.97 9.56
N GLU A 92 19.17 17.39 8.34
CA GLU A 92 20.47 18.03 8.04
C GLU A 92 20.89 19.09 9.06
N ARG A 93 22.19 19.17 9.35
CA ARG A 93 22.80 20.12 10.32
C ARG A 93 22.44 19.94 11.79
N GLN A 94 21.51 19.04 12.12
CA GLN A 94 21.22 18.64 13.50
C GLN A 94 22.27 17.67 14.02
N VAL A 95 23.42 18.21 14.44
CA VAL A 95 24.61 17.45 14.84
C VAL A 95 25.12 17.77 16.25
N TRP A 96 24.38 18.56 17.02
CA TRP A 96 24.81 19.01 18.34
C TRP A 96 23.88 18.48 19.43
N ASP A 97 24.45 17.90 20.47
CA ASP A 97 23.73 17.62 21.71
C ASP A 97 23.92 18.80 22.66
N LEU A 98 22.82 19.38 23.12
CA LEU A 98 22.84 20.58 23.96
C LEU A 98 22.42 20.24 25.39
N VAL A 99 23.14 20.78 26.37
CA VAL A 99 22.77 20.71 27.78
C VAL A 99 22.88 22.09 28.42
N ARG A 100 21.91 22.44 29.27
CA ARG A 100 21.96 23.69 30.04
C ARG A 100 22.97 23.56 31.16
N ILE A 101 23.66 24.65 31.45
CA ILE A 101 24.56 24.75 32.59
C ILE A 101 24.17 25.94 33.46
N THR A 102 24.47 25.86 34.75
CA THR A 102 24.28 26.94 35.71
C THR A 102 25.61 27.36 36.31
N THR A 103 25.70 28.63 36.70
CA THR A 103 26.85 29.14 37.42
C THR A 103 26.57 29.07 38.91
N THR A 104 27.48 28.47 39.67
CA THR A 104 27.37 28.44 41.13
C THR A 104 27.79 29.79 41.71
N GLY A 105 27.07 30.26 42.74
CA GLY A 105 27.35 31.55 43.38
C GLY A 105 28.57 31.52 44.31
N GLY A 106 29.14 32.70 44.60
CA GLY A 106 30.23 32.88 45.58
C GLY A 106 31.37 33.76 45.04
N ASP A 107 32.42 33.94 45.85
CA ASP A 107 33.62 34.74 45.49
C ASP A 107 34.43 34.11 44.34
N LYS A 108 34.20 32.82 44.06
CA LYS A 108 34.77 32.06 42.95
C LYS A 108 33.65 31.29 42.25
N PRO A 109 33.02 31.86 41.21
CA PRO A 109 31.91 31.19 40.52
C PRO A 109 32.41 29.90 39.86
N GLY A 110 31.63 28.83 39.99
CA GLY A 110 31.85 27.55 39.33
C GLY A 110 30.78 27.24 38.29
N LEU A 111 30.82 26.05 37.71
CA LEU A 111 29.86 25.59 36.71
C LEU A 111 29.35 24.20 37.08
N GLU A 112 28.06 23.97 36.86
CA GLU A 112 27.44 22.67 37.04
C GLU A 112 26.37 22.44 35.96
N VAL A 113 26.11 21.17 35.65
CA VAL A 113 24.89 20.76 34.95
C VAL A 113 23.84 20.50 36.05
N PRO A 114 22.68 21.19 36.03
CA PRO A 114 21.65 20.98 37.05
C PRO A 114 21.26 19.50 37.16
N GLU A 115 20.94 19.07 38.38
CA GLU A 115 20.48 17.71 38.61
C GLU A 115 19.22 17.43 37.77
N ASN A 116 19.23 16.33 37.02
CA ASN A 116 18.18 15.94 36.06
C ASN A 116 18.02 16.84 34.82
N GLU A 117 18.98 17.71 34.49
CA GLU A 117 18.92 18.46 33.24
C GLU A 117 18.96 17.50 32.03
N PRO A 118 17.93 17.50 31.16
CA PRO A 118 17.90 16.61 30.02
C PRO A 118 18.80 17.14 28.89
N TRP A 119 19.55 16.22 28.29
CA TRP A 119 20.25 16.51 27.03
C TRP A 119 19.25 16.64 25.88
N LYS A 120 19.32 17.75 25.16
CA LYS A 120 18.59 17.94 23.91
C LYS A 120 19.45 17.38 22.79
N GLN A 121 19.11 16.20 22.31
CA GLN A 121 19.88 15.50 21.30
C GLN A 121 19.62 16.03 19.89
N SER A 122 20.63 15.98 19.03
CA SER A 122 20.51 16.26 17.58
C SER A 122 19.80 17.60 17.31
N GLN A 123 20.39 18.66 17.82
CA GLN A 123 19.93 20.03 17.65
C GLN A 123 20.78 20.75 16.60
N LEU A 124 20.19 21.81 16.05
CA LEU A 124 20.98 22.82 15.38
C LEU A 124 21.83 23.55 16.42
N ARG A 125 23.02 23.98 16.03
CA ARG A 125 23.78 24.95 16.82
C ARG A 125 22.90 26.20 17.01
N PRO A 126 22.83 26.78 18.23
CA PRO A 126 22.04 27.99 18.45
C PRO A 126 22.44 29.12 17.48
N ASP A 127 21.45 29.79 16.88
CA ASP A 127 21.71 30.88 15.94
C ASP A 127 22.45 32.03 16.61
N SER A 128 23.30 32.73 15.85
CA SER A 128 24.08 33.89 16.33
C SER A 128 24.95 33.61 17.56
N SER A 129 25.38 32.36 17.71
CA SER A 129 26.31 31.93 18.77
C SER A 129 27.68 31.55 18.22
N SER A 130 28.67 31.61 19.10
CA SER A 130 30.01 31.07 18.87
C SER A 130 30.24 29.86 19.78
N LEU A 131 31.17 28.98 19.39
CA LEU A 131 31.62 27.85 20.20
C LEU A 131 33.00 28.18 20.77
N TRP A 132 33.12 28.13 22.09
CA TRP A 132 34.36 28.46 22.78
C TRP A 132 34.82 27.32 23.68
N ARG A 133 36.14 27.12 23.74
CA ARG A 133 36.81 26.22 24.67
C ARG A 133 38.02 26.89 25.31
N PRO A 134 38.33 26.54 26.57
CA PRO A 134 39.49 27.07 27.28
C PRO A 134 40.83 26.57 26.70
N ASP A 135 40.87 25.42 26.05
CA ASP A 135 42.08 24.86 25.42
C ASP A 135 42.34 25.42 24.01
N ASP A 136 41.56 26.43 23.58
CA ASP A 136 41.64 27.08 22.28
C ASP A 136 41.43 26.13 21.09
N MET A 137 40.94 24.91 21.33
CA MET A 137 40.55 23.99 20.27
C MET A 137 39.25 24.43 19.64
N VAL A 138 39.26 24.49 18.31
CA VAL A 138 38.10 24.87 17.50
C VAL A 138 37.52 23.64 16.81
N THR A 139 36.22 23.68 16.53
CA THR A 139 35.58 22.67 15.69
C THR A 139 35.87 22.97 14.21
N ASP A 140 35.81 21.96 13.36
CA ASP A 140 35.94 22.15 11.91
C ASP A 140 34.91 23.15 11.37
N ASP A 141 35.30 23.95 10.39
CA ASP A 141 34.39 24.90 9.73
C ASP A 141 33.15 24.21 9.12
N ASN A 142 33.28 22.92 8.79
CA ASN A 142 32.23 22.07 8.23
C ASN A 142 31.57 21.13 9.26
N ALA A 143 31.75 21.40 10.55
CA ALA A 143 31.18 20.62 11.65
C ALA A 143 29.68 20.33 11.48
N ASP A 144 28.90 21.32 11.02
CA ASP A 144 27.46 21.20 10.79
C ASP A 144 27.10 20.28 9.60
N ASN A 145 28.07 19.93 8.75
CA ASN A 145 27.86 19.14 7.53
C ASN A 145 28.25 17.65 7.70
N LEU A 146 28.33 17.15 8.93
CA LEU A 146 28.64 15.74 9.19
C LEU A 146 27.62 14.83 8.49
N ALA A 147 28.12 13.96 7.61
CA ALA A 147 27.29 13.06 6.82
C ALA A 147 26.45 12.12 7.71
N ALA A 148 25.24 11.81 7.27
CA ALA A 148 24.40 10.82 7.93
C ALA A 148 25.12 9.46 7.99
N PRO A 149 25.00 8.73 9.11
CA PRO A 149 25.46 7.35 9.14
C PRO A 149 24.70 6.53 8.09
N PRO A 150 25.35 5.53 7.47
CA PRO A 150 24.66 4.65 6.54
C PRO A 150 23.50 3.95 7.26
N ALA A 151 22.32 3.96 6.64
CA ALA A 151 21.19 3.24 7.19
C ALA A 151 21.48 1.72 7.22
N PRO A 152 21.04 1.00 8.28
CA PRO A 152 21.12 -0.45 8.32
C PRO A 152 20.49 -1.07 7.08
N ALA A 153 21.15 -2.07 6.52
CA ALA A 153 20.62 -2.83 5.40
C ALA A 153 19.38 -3.63 5.82
N ALA A 154 18.35 -3.63 4.99
CA ALA A 154 17.26 -4.57 5.08
C ALA A 154 17.74 -6.00 4.78
N THR A 155 16.92 -6.98 5.18
CA THR A 155 17.13 -8.38 4.77
C THR A 155 17.11 -8.47 3.25
N SER A 156 18.10 -9.17 2.66
CA SER A 156 18.13 -9.42 1.21
C SER A 156 16.84 -10.07 0.75
N GLY A 157 16.28 -9.56 -0.36
CA GLY A 157 15.06 -10.08 -0.91
C GLY A 157 13.79 -9.79 -0.09
N LEU A 158 13.83 -8.80 0.82
CA LEU A 158 12.67 -8.34 1.61
C LEU A 158 11.43 -8.18 0.74
N ILE A 159 10.31 -8.77 1.17
CA ILE A 159 8.98 -8.54 0.61
C ILE A 159 8.03 -8.37 1.78
N THR A 160 7.32 -7.23 1.81
CA THR A 160 6.34 -6.97 2.86
C THR A 160 5.22 -6.08 2.36
N VAL A 161 4.04 -6.23 2.96
CA VAL A 161 2.90 -5.32 2.79
C VAL A 161 2.72 -4.56 4.09
N THR A 162 2.71 -3.24 4.01
CA THR A 162 2.54 -2.34 5.17
C THR A 162 1.51 -1.25 4.88
N ALA A 163 1.19 -0.44 5.88
CA ALA A 163 0.54 0.84 5.62
C ALA A 163 1.44 1.71 4.73
N LYS A 164 0.83 2.61 3.96
CA LYS A 164 1.54 3.61 3.14
C LYS A 164 2.42 4.49 4.03
N SER A 165 3.67 4.70 3.61
CA SER A 165 4.55 5.69 4.23
C SER A 165 4.13 7.10 3.80
N GLU A 166 3.93 8.01 4.76
CA GLU A 166 3.55 9.41 4.48
C GLU A 166 4.66 10.21 3.79
N THR A 167 5.92 9.79 3.97
CA THR A 167 7.11 10.45 3.42
C THR A 167 7.45 10.03 2.00
N LEU A 168 6.74 9.05 1.44
CA LEU A 168 7.02 8.56 0.09
C LEU A 168 6.24 9.39 -0.94
N GLU A 169 6.93 9.90 -1.95
CA GLU A 169 6.33 10.58 -3.11
C GLU A 169 6.30 9.66 -4.33
N PRO A 170 5.30 8.77 -4.46
CA PRO A 170 5.24 7.84 -5.57
C PRO A 170 4.83 8.52 -6.88
N LYS A 171 5.43 8.11 -7.99
CA LYS A 171 4.95 8.42 -9.33
C LYS A 171 3.57 7.79 -9.53
N PRO A 172 2.54 8.55 -9.96
CA PRO A 172 1.21 8.00 -10.17
C PRO A 172 1.19 6.82 -11.14
N ALA A 173 0.38 5.82 -10.80
CA ALA A 173 0.02 4.69 -11.66
C ALA A 173 -1.48 4.42 -11.46
N SER A 174 -2.11 3.74 -12.41
CA SER A 174 -3.58 3.53 -12.40
C SER A 174 -4.02 2.16 -12.88
N ASP A 175 -3.06 1.31 -13.27
CA ASP A 175 -3.36 -0.02 -13.79
C ASP A 175 -3.75 -0.96 -12.64
N LYS A 176 -4.50 -2.00 -12.97
CA LYS A 176 -5.14 -2.89 -11.98
C LYS A 176 -5.13 -4.34 -12.41
N LEU A 177 -5.20 -5.25 -11.44
CA LEU A 177 -5.43 -6.67 -11.62
C LEU A 177 -6.84 -7.00 -11.13
N VAL A 178 -7.72 -7.50 -12.01
CA VAL A 178 -9.13 -7.76 -11.71
C VAL A 178 -9.38 -9.27 -11.71
N LEU A 179 -9.73 -9.81 -10.55
CA LEU A 179 -9.97 -11.23 -10.30
C LEU A 179 -11.38 -11.39 -9.68
N PRO A 180 -11.98 -12.59 -9.68
CA PRO A 180 -13.30 -12.82 -9.10
C PRO A 180 -13.38 -12.47 -7.61
N ASP A 181 -12.29 -12.72 -6.86
CA ASP A 181 -12.18 -12.53 -5.42
C ASP A 181 -11.63 -11.14 -5.01
N GLY A 182 -11.32 -10.28 -5.98
CA GLY A 182 -10.92 -8.91 -5.69
C GLY A 182 -10.22 -8.20 -6.84
N THR A 183 -10.13 -6.89 -6.73
CA THR A 183 -9.36 -6.02 -7.61
C THR A 183 -8.23 -5.38 -6.83
N VAL A 184 -7.01 -5.46 -7.35
CA VAL A 184 -5.84 -4.70 -6.84
C VAL A 184 -5.55 -3.58 -7.81
N THR A 185 -5.60 -2.33 -7.35
CA THR A 185 -5.28 -1.14 -8.17
C THR A 185 -3.98 -0.53 -7.69
N ILE A 186 -2.99 -0.40 -8.56
CA ILE A 186 -1.77 0.34 -8.26
C ILE A 186 -2.08 1.83 -8.38
N LYS A 187 -1.73 2.59 -7.33
CA LYS A 187 -1.91 4.04 -7.23
C LYS A 187 -0.62 4.80 -7.50
N GLY A 188 0.52 4.20 -7.19
CA GLY A 188 1.80 4.80 -7.51
C GLY A 188 2.98 3.89 -7.20
N LEU A 189 4.12 4.26 -7.77
CA LEU A 189 5.38 3.54 -7.66
C LEU A 189 6.51 4.48 -7.24
N ALA A 190 7.39 4.00 -6.37
CA ALA A 190 8.62 4.69 -6.00
C ALA A 190 9.80 3.71 -5.93
N ALA A 191 11.01 4.23 -6.05
CA ALA A 191 12.26 3.51 -5.82
C ALA A 191 13.08 4.26 -4.77
N PRO A 192 12.65 4.24 -3.50
CA PRO A 192 13.30 5.04 -2.49
C PRO A 192 14.67 4.48 -2.12
N GLU A 193 15.63 5.34 -1.78
CA GLU A 193 16.95 4.92 -1.30
C GLU A 193 16.88 4.37 0.12
N THR A 194 15.89 4.84 0.91
CA THR A 194 15.62 4.36 2.27
C THR A 194 14.13 4.28 2.54
N ILE A 195 13.75 3.47 3.53
CA ILE A 195 12.37 3.33 4.02
C ILE A 195 12.33 3.60 5.51
N GLY A 196 11.16 3.92 6.06
CA GLY A 196 10.98 4.19 7.48
C GLY A 196 11.39 5.63 7.85
N SER A 197 11.43 5.91 9.14
CA SER A 197 11.81 7.21 9.70
C SER A 197 12.56 7.04 11.02
N GLY A 198 13.35 8.04 11.40
CA GLY A 198 14.13 8.01 12.64
C GLY A 198 15.07 6.80 12.73
N THR A 199 14.93 6.03 13.80
CA THR A 199 15.75 4.84 14.09
C THR A 199 15.31 3.59 13.31
N GLU A 200 14.13 3.60 12.69
CA GLU A 200 13.62 2.49 11.87
C GLU A 200 14.03 2.61 10.39
N VAL A 201 14.81 3.64 10.06
CA VAL A 201 15.30 3.85 8.69
C VAL A 201 16.12 2.65 8.24
N LYS A 202 15.80 2.11 7.06
CA LYS A 202 16.57 1.03 6.42
C LYS A 202 16.97 1.41 5.01
N ALA A 203 18.17 1.01 4.62
CA ALA A 203 18.63 0.95 3.24
C ALA A 203 18.30 -0.41 2.62
N PRO A 204 18.28 -0.55 1.28
CA PRO A 204 18.20 -1.85 0.64
C PRO A 204 19.41 -2.72 1.02
N ALA A 205 19.28 -4.03 0.84
CA ALA A 205 20.41 -4.93 1.04
C ALA A 205 21.55 -4.61 0.07
N SER A 206 22.77 -5.05 0.38
CA SER A 206 23.93 -4.83 -0.49
C SER A 206 23.69 -5.42 -1.89
N GLY A 207 23.90 -4.60 -2.93
CA GLY A 207 23.62 -4.97 -4.33
C GLY A 207 22.15 -4.90 -4.73
N GLU A 208 21.26 -4.49 -3.83
CA GLU A 208 19.82 -4.37 -4.06
C GLU A 208 19.35 -2.90 -4.12
N LYS A 209 18.10 -2.72 -4.56
CA LYS A 209 17.33 -1.47 -4.57
C LYS A 209 15.93 -1.76 -4.02
N PHE A 210 15.28 -0.77 -3.43
CA PHE A 210 13.87 -0.88 -3.10
C PHE A 210 12.97 -0.55 -4.29
N ILE A 211 11.84 -1.24 -4.34
CA ILE A 211 10.66 -0.90 -5.14
C ILE A 211 9.49 -0.84 -4.17
N ALA A 212 8.82 0.30 -4.12
CA ALA A 212 7.62 0.51 -3.32
C ALA A 212 6.44 0.74 -4.25
N ALA A 213 5.41 -0.10 -4.14
CA ALA A 213 4.17 0.01 -4.89
C ALA A 213 3.01 0.31 -3.94
N ILE A 214 2.41 1.49 -4.10
CA ILE A 214 1.20 1.87 -3.38
C ILE A 214 0.00 1.29 -4.12
N PHE A 215 -0.86 0.57 -3.41
CA PHE A 215 -2.04 -0.06 -3.98
C PHE A 215 -3.25 0.01 -3.06
N SER A 216 -4.43 -0.19 -3.62
CA SER A 216 -5.69 -0.36 -2.88
C SER A 216 -6.42 -1.60 -3.38
N THR A 217 -7.25 -2.21 -2.53
CA THR A 217 -8.08 -3.35 -2.89
C THR A 217 -9.56 -2.97 -2.89
N SER A 218 -10.35 -3.64 -3.74
CA SER A 218 -11.81 -3.53 -3.73
C SER A 218 -12.45 -4.85 -4.16
N PRO A 219 -13.69 -5.17 -3.73
CA PRO A 219 -14.41 -6.30 -4.28
C PRO A 219 -14.61 -6.17 -5.78
N THR A 220 -14.56 -7.29 -6.49
CA THR A 220 -14.97 -7.36 -7.89
C THR A 220 -16.47 -7.61 -7.94
N ILE A 221 -17.23 -6.62 -8.39
CA ILE A 221 -18.69 -6.70 -8.47
C ILE A 221 -19.10 -7.33 -9.79
N ASP A 222 -19.96 -8.35 -9.73
CA ASP A 222 -20.67 -8.91 -10.88
C ASP A 222 -21.73 -7.89 -11.34
N PRO A 223 -21.56 -7.25 -12.51
CA PRO A 223 -22.46 -6.19 -12.94
C PRO A 223 -23.86 -6.70 -13.31
N LEU A 224 -24.05 -8.02 -13.47
CA LEU A 224 -25.37 -8.59 -13.74
C LEU A 224 -26.22 -8.70 -12.47
N THR A 225 -25.58 -9.06 -11.35
CA THR A 225 -26.27 -9.33 -10.07
C THR A 225 -26.04 -8.26 -9.02
N GLU A 226 -25.11 -7.34 -9.25
CA GLU A 226 -24.69 -6.27 -8.33
C GLU A 226 -24.15 -6.81 -6.99
N ARG A 227 -23.64 -8.05 -7.01
CA ARG A 227 -23.04 -8.75 -5.86
C ARG A 227 -21.56 -9.02 -6.11
N PRO A 228 -20.76 -9.30 -5.07
CA PRO A 228 -19.40 -9.79 -5.25
C PRO A 228 -19.37 -11.03 -6.17
N GLY A 229 -18.44 -11.06 -7.14
CA GLY A 229 -18.29 -12.17 -8.09
C GLY A 229 -17.81 -13.47 -7.45
N PHE A 230 -17.29 -13.39 -6.22
CA PHE A 230 -16.89 -14.51 -5.38
C PHE A 230 -17.49 -14.32 -3.98
N ASP A 231 -18.14 -15.37 -3.47
CA ASP A 231 -18.61 -15.46 -2.09
C ASP A 231 -17.82 -16.58 -1.40
N ALA A 232 -17.01 -16.21 -0.42
CA ALA A 232 -16.17 -17.14 0.35
C ALA A 232 -17.01 -18.14 1.19
N ASN A 233 -18.28 -17.82 1.46
CA ASN A 233 -19.19 -18.65 2.23
C ASN A 233 -20.06 -19.56 1.34
N ALA A 234 -20.02 -19.39 0.02
CA ALA A 234 -20.73 -20.27 -0.90
C ALA A 234 -20.02 -21.63 -0.98
N SER A 235 -20.71 -22.69 -0.61
CA SER A 235 -20.19 -24.06 -0.70
C SER A 235 -19.85 -24.43 -2.15
N GLY A 236 -18.57 -24.70 -2.45
CA GLY A 236 -18.16 -25.30 -3.73
C GLY A 236 -17.28 -24.46 -4.67
N THR A 237 -16.83 -23.25 -4.29
CA THR A 237 -15.90 -22.44 -5.10
C THR A 237 -14.43 -22.65 -4.69
N THR A 238 -13.58 -23.04 -5.65
CA THR A 238 -12.26 -23.66 -5.42
C THR A 238 -11.04 -22.89 -5.88
N ALA A 239 -11.09 -21.57 -6.05
CA ALA A 239 -9.87 -20.81 -6.38
C ALA A 239 -9.76 -19.50 -5.62
N THR A 240 -9.10 -19.55 -4.46
CA THR A 240 -8.49 -18.37 -3.87
C THR A 240 -7.34 -17.92 -4.75
N THR A 241 -7.24 -16.62 -5.03
CA THR A 241 -6.12 -16.10 -5.82
C THR A 241 -4.83 -16.20 -5.00
N LYS A 242 -3.81 -16.83 -5.59
CA LYS A 242 -2.44 -16.78 -5.08
C LYS A 242 -1.74 -15.55 -5.63
N TRP A 243 -1.19 -14.73 -4.74
CA TRP A 243 -0.40 -13.55 -5.09
C TRP A 243 1.09 -13.82 -4.88
N THR A 244 1.90 -13.44 -5.86
CA THR A 244 3.37 -13.58 -5.79
C THR A 244 4.04 -12.36 -6.41
N VAL A 245 5.21 -12.00 -5.87
CA VAL A 245 6.16 -11.11 -6.55
C VAL A 245 7.19 -11.98 -7.26
N THR A 246 7.39 -11.73 -8.55
CA THR A 246 8.43 -12.40 -9.36
C THR A 246 9.63 -11.48 -9.51
N VAL A 247 10.81 -11.95 -9.09
CA VAL A 247 12.10 -11.23 -9.17
C VAL A 247 13.10 -12.14 -9.87
N GLY A 248 13.60 -11.75 -11.05
CA GLY A 248 14.59 -12.56 -11.77
C GLY A 248 14.14 -13.99 -12.11
N GLY A 249 12.83 -14.22 -12.25
CA GLY A 249 12.25 -15.55 -12.48
C GLY A 249 11.88 -16.33 -11.21
N GLU A 250 12.32 -15.89 -10.04
CA GLU A 250 11.94 -16.49 -8.75
C GLU A 250 10.59 -15.90 -8.28
N GLN A 251 9.64 -16.76 -7.89
CA GLN A 251 8.35 -16.35 -7.35
C GLN A 251 8.33 -16.42 -5.83
N ARG A 252 7.95 -15.32 -5.18
CA ARG A 252 7.82 -15.24 -3.72
C ARG A 252 6.39 -14.85 -3.33
N PRO A 253 5.76 -15.56 -2.39
CA PRO A 253 4.38 -15.28 -2.00
C PRO A 253 4.25 -13.92 -1.31
N VAL A 254 3.09 -13.28 -1.48
CA VAL A 254 2.73 -12.02 -0.82
C VAL A 254 1.24 -12.03 -0.49
N ASP A 255 0.85 -11.43 0.63
CA ASP A 255 -0.55 -11.29 1.02
C ASP A 255 -1.05 -9.88 0.67
N VAL A 256 -1.62 -9.72 -0.53
CA VAL A 256 -2.13 -8.42 -1.05
C VAL A 256 -3.61 -8.22 -0.76
N LEU A 257 -4.37 -9.32 -0.63
CA LEU A 257 -5.77 -9.30 -0.20
C LEU A 257 -5.84 -9.83 1.24
N PRO A 258 -6.49 -9.12 2.19
CA PRO A 258 -6.69 -9.66 3.53
C PRO A 258 -7.50 -10.97 3.46
N ARG A 259 -6.92 -12.05 3.98
CA ARG A 259 -7.57 -13.37 3.99
C ARG A 259 -8.88 -13.30 4.76
N GLY A 260 -9.97 -13.80 4.16
CA GLY A 260 -11.25 -14.02 4.83
C GLY A 260 -12.35 -13.01 4.50
N ASP A 261 -12.01 -11.85 3.92
CA ASP A 261 -12.99 -10.87 3.43
C ASP A 261 -12.65 -10.46 1.99
N ALA A 262 -13.07 -11.29 1.01
CA ALA A 262 -13.04 -10.93 -0.42
C ALA A 262 -13.88 -9.67 -0.76
N SER A 263 -14.53 -9.07 0.25
CA SER A 263 -15.27 -7.81 0.23
C SER A 263 -14.57 -6.64 0.91
N ALA A 264 -13.44 -6.83 1.60
CA ALA A 264 -12.77 -5.76 2.33
C ALA A 264 -12.08 -4.78 1.37
N MET A 265 -12.64 -3.57 1.30
CA MET A 265 -11.98 -2.43 0.70
C MET A 265 -10.87 -1.97 1.64
N THR A 266 -9.61 -2.08 1.23
CA THR A 266 -8.50 -1.50 2.00
C THR A 266 -8.27 -0.06 1.56
N GLY A 267 -7.79 0.77 2.49
CA GLY A 267 -7.13 2.03 2.13
C GLY A 267 -5.82 1.78 1.37
N ASP A 268 -5.06 2.85 1.14
CA ASP A 268 -3.74 2.77 0.53
C ASP A 268 -2.80 1.90 1.38
N GLN A 269 -2.32 0.80 0.80
CA GLN A 269 -1.27 -0.07 1.33
C GLN A 269 -0.01 0.07 0.47
N MET A 270 1.13 -0.34 1.01
CA MET A 270 2.41 -0.35 0.32
C MET A 270 2.96 -1.78 0.26
N LEU A 271 3.19 -2.27 -0.95
CA LEU A 271 4.04 -3.43 -1.20
C LEU A 271 5.48 -2.94 -1.37
N LEU A 272 6.35 -3.35 -0.47
CA LEU A 272 7.76 -3.04 -0.51
C LEU A 272 8.56 -4.30 -0.87
N VAL A 273 9.46 -4.16 -1.83
CA VAL A 273 10.32 -5.23 -2.35
C VAL A 273 11.77 -4.75 -2.41
N SER A 274 12.72 -5.52 -1.86
CA SER A 274 14.16 -5.33 -2.07
C SER A 274 14.63 -6.32 -3.13
N VAL A 275 15.22 -5.82 -4.22
CA VAL A 275 15.60 -6.62 -5.40
C VAL A 275 16.99 -6.26 -5.92
N PRO A 276 17.71 -7.18 -6.58
CA PRO A 276 19.00 -6.86 -7.20
C PRO A 276 18.91 -5.63 -8.13
N LYS A 277 19.91 -4.74 -8.08
CA LYS A 277 19.92 -3.48 -8.84
C LYS A 277 19.71 -3.68 -10.35
N GLU A 278 20.32 -4.74 -10.88
CA GLU A 278 20.28 -5.12 -12.30
C GLU A 278 18.99 -5.85 -12.70
N THR A 279 18.05 -6.06 -11.79
CA THR A 279 16.76 -6.68 -12.14
C THR A 279 15.97 -5.71 -13.03
N PRO A 280 15.68 -6.09 -14.30
CA PRO A 280 15.09 -5.18 -15.28
C PRO A 280 13.60 -4.93 -15.01
N ASP A 281 12.89 -5.93 -14.49
CA ASP A 281 11.49 -5.82 -14.14
C ASP A 281 11.13 -6.72 -12.96
N VAL A 282 10.11 -6.32 -12.21
CA VAL A 282 9.58 -7.04 -11.05
C VAL A 282 8.07 -7.13 -11.23
N LEU A 283 7.51 -8.34 -11.18
CA LEU A 283 6.10 -8.56 -11.50
C LEU A 283 5.29 -8.91 -10.27
N LEU A 284 4.22 -8.17 -10.00
CA LEU A 284 3.13 -8.67 -9.16
C LEU A 284 2.26 -9.59 -10.02
N THR A 285 2.13 -10.84 -9.59
CA THR A 285 1.40 -11.88 -10.32
C THR A 285 0.25 -12.41 -9.46
N ALA A 286 -0.93 -12.44 -10.05
CA ALA A 286 -2.13 -13.05 -9.52
C ALA A 286 -2.42 -14.35 -10.29
N THR A 287 -2.51 -15.46 -9.58
CA THR A 287 -2.88 -16.76 -10.15
C THR A 287 -4.21 -17.22 -9.55
N SER A 288 -5.23 -17.34 -10.38
CA SER A 288 -6.56 -17.83 -10.01
C SER A 288 -6.96 -18.96 -10.97
N GLY A 289 -6.86 -20.21 -10.51
CA GLY A 289 -7.07 -21.38 -11.37
C GLY A 289 -6.13 -21.38 -12.58
N SER A 290 -6.68 -21.44 -13.79
CA SER A 290 -5.92 -21.40 -15.05
C SER A 290 -5.57 -19.98 -15.53
N VAL A 291 -6.03 -18.94 -14.84
CA VAL A 291 -5.77 -17.54 -15.22
C VAL A 291 -4.62 -16.98 -14.42
N VAL A 292 -3.60 -16.51 -15.13
CA VAL A 292 -2.44 -15.80 -14.58
C VAL A 292 -2.46 -14.39 -15.13
N GLN A 293 -2.58 -13.41 -14.25
CA GLN A 293 -2.45 -12.00 -14.61
C GLN A 293 -1.21 -11.42 -13.93
N SER A 294 -0.49 -10.53 -14.61
CA SER A 294 0.66 -9.85 -14.02
C SER A 294 0.73 -8.38 -14.36
N LEU A 295 1.37 -7.63 -13.46
CA LEU A 295 1.63 -6.20 -13.54
C LEU A 295 3.08 -5.93 -13.12
N SER A 296 3.77 -5.09 -13.88
CA SER A 296 5.13 -4.65 -13.59
C SER A 296 5.11 -3.61 -12.47
N LEU A 297 5.80 -3.90 -11.37
CA LEU A 297 6.03 -3.00 -10.24
C LEU A 297 7.07 -1.91 -10.56
N THR A 298 7.72 -1.98 -11.73
CA THR A 298 8.64 -0.94 -12.20
C THR A 298 7.94 0.07 -13.11
N THR A 299 7.04 -0.39 -13.98
CA THR A 299 6.33 0.46 -14.95
C THR A 299 4.90 0.81 -14.54
N GLY A 300 4.33 0.03 -13.61
CA GLY A 300 2.96 0.14 -13.16
C GLY A 300 1.95 -0.43 -14.14
N LYS A 301 2.40 -1.09 -15.22
CA LYS A 301 1.56 -1.58 -16.30
C LYS A 301 1.33 -3.07 -16.23
N ARG A 302 0.14 -3.52 -16.63
CA ARG A 302 -0.13 -4.92 -16.91
C ARG A 302 0.79 -5.47 -17.99
N THR A 303 1.17 -6.74 -17.84
CA THR A 303 2.04 -7.45 -18.77
C THR A 303 1.35 -8.64 -19.45
N THR A 304 0.08 -8.90 -19.11
CA THR A 304 -0.73 -10.01 -19.64
C THR A 304 -2.11 -9.53 -20.10
N ASP A 305 -2.61 -10.07 -21.21
CA ASP A 305 -3.93 -9.77 -21.78
C ASP A 305 -5.03 -10.78 -21.40
N THR A 306 -4.75 -11.72 -20.51
CA THR A 306 -5.74 -12.66 -19.97
C THR A 306 -6.88 -11.92 -19.26
N ALA A 307 -8.09 -12.51 -19.28
CA ALA A 307 -9.29 -11.91 -18.72
C ALA A 307 -9.61 -10.49 -19.27
N ALA A 308 -9.26 -10.22 -20.54
CA ALA A 308 -9.39 -8.92 -21.20
C ALA A 308 -10.77 -8.24 -21.03
N THR A 309 -11.84 -9.02 -20.92
CA THR A 309 -13.21 -8.51 -20.73
C THR A 309 -13.37 -7.67 -19.46
N TYR A 310 -12.59 -7.90 -18.39
CA TYR A 310 -12.62 -7.04 -17.20
C TYR A 310 -12.11 -5.60 -17.43
N TYR A 311 -11.44 -5.38 -18.57
CA TYR A 311 -10.76 -4.13 -18.89
C TYR A 311 -11.43 -3.37 -20.04
N ARG A 312 -12.61 -3.84 -20.45
CA ARG A 312 -13.44 -3.17 -21.43
C ARG A 312 -14.19 -2.00 -20.80
N ALA A 313 -14.53 -1.01 -21.62
CA ALA A 313 -15.24 0.18 -21.16
C ALA A 313 -16.72 -0.11 -20.88
N GLY A 314 -17.31 -1.12 -21.53
CA GLY A 314 -18.68 -1.55 -21.28
C GLY A 314 -18.90 -3.04 -21.48
N THR A 315 -19.19 -3.76 -20.40
CA THR A 315 -19.48 -5.19 -20.39
C THR A 315 -20.94 -5.53 -20.12
N LEU A 316 -21.74 -4.58 -19.64
CA LEU A 316 -23.16 -4.74 -19.34
C LEU A 316 -24.00 -4.05 -20.40
N THR A 317 -25.13 -4.67 -20.78
CA THR A 317 -26.08 -4.10 -21.73
C THR A 317 -27.51 -4.46 -21.31
N ASP A 318 -28.39 -3.46 -21.31
CA ASP A 318 -29.82 -3.69 -21.10
C ASP A 318 -30.44 -4.20 -22.40
N LEU A 319 -31.13 -5.33 -22.32
CA LEU A 319 -31.84 -5.93 -23.44
C LEU A 319 -33.27 -5.38 -23.53
N ASN A 320 -33.95 -5.28 -22.39
CA ASN A 320 -35.32 -4.76 -22.26
C ASN A 320 -36.29 -5.33 -23.29
N LYS A 321 -36.21 -6.65 -23.52
CA LYS A 321 -37.12 -7.36 -24.43
C LYS A 321 -38.04 -8.25 -23.64
N SER A 322 -39.33 -8.22 -23.96
CA SER A 322 -40.31 -9.07 -23.29
C SER A 322 -41.31 -9.64 -24.29
N LEU A 323 -41.69 -10.89 -24.00
CA LEU A 323 -42.89 -11.54 -24.47
C LEU A 323 -43.94 -11.36 -23.36
N PRO A 324 -45.05 -10.64 -23.62
CA PRO A 324 -46.11 -10.50 -22.62
C PRO A 324 -46.77 -11.86 -22.35
N ASN A 325 -47.70 -11.89 -21.38
CA ASN A 325 -48.53 -13.06 -21.10
C ASN A 325 -49.20 -13.57 -22.38
N THR A 326 -48.61 -14.61 -22.96
CA THR A 326 -49.00 -15.16 -24.26
C THR A 326 -49.71 -16.49 -24.01
N PRO A 327 -50.96 -16.63 -24.45
CA PRO A 327 -51.69 -17.87 -24.29
C PRO A 327 -51.10 -18.97 -25.19
N GLY A 328 -51.10 -20.18 -24.67
CA GLY A 328 -50.72 -21.39 -25.37
C GLY A 328 -51.81 -22.44 -25.17
N ASP A 329 -52.74 -22.49 -26.11
CA ASP A 329 -53.90 -23.37 -26.05
C ASP A 329 -53.68 -24.58 -26.97
N GLN A 330 -53.90 -25.77 -26.42
CA GLN A 330 -53.77 -27.03 -27.16
C GLN A 330 -54.96 -27.92 -26.81
N GLY A 331 -55.97 -27.91 -27.68
CA GLY A 331 -57.19 -28.69 -27.49
C GLY A 331 -58.09 -28.10 -26.39
N ARG A 332 -58.85 -28.97 -25.72
CA ARG A 332 -59.94 -28.57 -24.81
C ARG A 332 -59.45 -28.23 -23.40
N ASP A 333 -58.60 -29.08 -22.84
CA ASP A 333 -58.30 -29.05 -21.40
C ASP A 333 -56.90 -28.50 -21.09
N PHE A 334 -56.00 -28.36 -22.07
CA PHE A 334 -54.68 -27.77 -21.85
C PHE A 334 -54.64 -26.30 -22.30
N THR A 335 -54.59 -25.41 -21.31
CA THR A 335 -54.30 -23.99 -21.50
C THR A 335 -53.06 -23.62 -20.70
N SER A 336 -52.28 -22.71 -21.26
CA SER A 336 -51.10 -22.17 -20.62
C SER A 336 -50.98 -20.68 -20.89
N THR A 337 -50.32 -19.95 -20.00
CA THR A 337 -49.96 -18.56 -20.22
C THR A 337 -48.51 -18.39 -19.83
N PHE A 338 -47.69 -17.97 -20.79
CA PHE A 338 -46.26 -17.80 -20.61
C PHE A 338 -45.86 -16.36 -20.86
N SER A 339 -45.02 -15.83 -19.98
CA SER A 339 -44.30 -14.57 -20.20
C SER A 339 -42.81 -14.79 -20.02
N LEU A 340 -42.03 -14.00 -20.74
CA LEU A 340 -40.57 -14.05 -20.73
C LEU A 340 -40.03 -12.63 -20.89
N ALA A 341 -39.01 -12.29 -20.12
CA ALA A 341 -38.23 -11.08 -20.31
C ALA A 341 -36.75 -11.43 -20.38
N LEU A 342 -36.06 -10.88 -21.39
CA LEU A 342 -34.61 -10.78 -21.44
C LEU A 342 -34.27 -9.39 -20.90
N GLN A 343 -33.69 -9.34 -19.70
CA GLN A 343 -33.51 -8.09 -18.97
C GLN A 343 -32.17 -7.44 -19.30
N LYS A 344 -31.08 -8.13 -18.94
CA LYS A 344 -29.70 -7.65 -19.07
C LYS A 344 -28.82 -8.76 -19.64
N ALA A 345 -27.72 -8.39 -20.27
CA ALA A 345 -26.63 -9.30 -20.58
C ALA A 345 -25.28 -8.71 -20.12
N VAL A 346 -24.42 -9.55 -19.56
CA VAL A 346 -23.02 -9.20 -19.27
C VAL A 346 -22.07 -10.07 -20.07
N LEU A 347 -20.98 -9.48 -20.54
CA LEU A 347 -19.79 -10.18 -21.02
C LEU A 347 -18.71 -10.21 -19.93
N ALA A 348 -18.40 -11.38 -19.38
CA ALA A 348 -17.44 -11.53 -18.29
C ALA A 348 -16.47 -12.70 -18.55
N PRO A 349 -15.23 -12.64 -18.03
CA PRO A 349 -14.29 -13.76 -18.16
C PRO A 349 -14.54 -14.86 -17.12
N TRP A 350 -15.33 -14.57 -16.09
CA TRP A 350 -15.68 -15.46 -14.99
C TRP A 350 -17.20 -15.58 -14.86
N ASP A 351 -17.67 -16.79 -14.60
CA ASP A 351 -19.04 -17.11 -14.23
C ASP A 351 -19.01 -17.81 -12.85
N PRO A 352 -19.81 -17.39 -11.85
CA PRO A 352 -19.76 -17.98 -10.51
C PRO A 352 -20.06 -19.49 -10.47
N THR A 353 -20.78 -20.03 -11.45
CA THR A 353 -21.16 -21.45 -11.53
C THR A 353 -20.21 -22.27 -12.40
N ARG A 354 -19.54 -21.65 -13.38
CA ARG A 354 -18.67 -22.33 -14.36
C ARG A 354 -17.19 -22.01 -14.24
N GLY A 355 -16.85 -20.99 -13.46
CA GLY A 355 -15.51 -20.47 -13.31
C GLY A 355 -15.01 -19.68 -14.52
N TRP A 356 -13.70 -19.72 -14.76
CA TRP A 356 -13.04 -18.98 -15.83
C TRP A 356 -13.45 -19.53 -17.20
N ALA A 357 -13.72 -18.63 -18.13
CA ALA A 357 -13.89 -18.99 -19.54
C ALA A 357 -12.56 -19.55 -20.10
N PRO A 358 -12.60 -20.46 -21.08
CA PRO A 358 -11.40 -20.92 -21.76
C PRO A 358 -10.59 -19.78 -22.38
N GLN A 359 -9.31 -20.03 -22.65
CA GLN A 359 -8.42 -19.03 -23.26
C GLN A 359 -9.02 -18.49 -24.58
N GLY A 360 -9.05 -17.15 -24.71
CA GLY A 360 -9.63 -16.47 -25.88
C GLY A 360 -11.15 -16.43 -25.91
N LYS A 361 -11.83 -16.94 -24.87
CA LYS A 361 -13.29 -16.94 -24.71
C LYS A 361 -13.74 -16.05 -23.55
N ALA A 362 -15.04 -15.81 -23.51
CA ALA A 362 -15.74 -15.14 -22.41
C ALA A 362 -17.14 -15.73 -22.27
N TRP A 363 -17.75 -15.50 -21.11
CA TRP A 363 -19.13 -15.84 -20.83
C TRP A 363 -20.04 -14.66 -21.14
N VAL A 364 -21.09 -14.91 -21.91
CA VAL A 364 -22.26 -14.02 -21.99
C VAL A 364 -23.32 -14.58 -21.08
N ARG A 365 -23.63 -13.85 -20.00
CA ARG A 365 -24.66 -14.23 -19.03
C ARG A 365 -25.87 -13.34 -19.24
N VAL A 366 -27.03 -13.93 -19.49
CA VAL A 366 -28.29 -13.25 -19.80
C VAL A 366 -29.25 -13.44 -18.64
N GLN A 367 -29.69 -12.35 -18.04
CA GLN A 367 -30.70 -12.36 -16.99
C GLN A 367 -32.09 -12.51 -17.59
N LEU A 368 -32.84 -13.46 -17.06
CA LEU A 368 -34.18 -13.82 -17.48
C LEU A 368 -35.17 -13.55 -16.34
N ALA A 369 -36.40 -13.25 -16.73
CA ALA A 369 -37.54 -13.41 -15.85
C ALA A 369 -38.65 -14.11 -16.64
N SER A 370 -39.24 -15.16 -16.11
CA SER A 370 -40.34 -15.85 -16.78
C SER A 370 -41.46 -16.21 -15.80
N THR A 371 -42.65 -16.39 -16.34
CA THR A 371 -43.78 -16.92 -15.58
C THR A 371 -44.56 -17.85 -16.47
N LEU A 372 -44.86 -19.04 -15.96
CA LEU A 372 -45.73 -20.00 -16.61
C LEU A 372 -46.93 -20.28 -15.71
N LYS A 373 -48.14 -20.10 -16.24
CA LYS A 373 -49.39 -20.54 -15.63
C LYS A 373 -49.99 -21.65 -16.47
N TYR A 374 -50.42 -22.74 -15.85
CA TYR A 374 -51.10 -23.87 -16.50
C TYR A 374 -51.84 -24.71 -15.46
N GLU A 375 -52.73 -25.59 -15.90
CA GLU A 375 -53.46 -26.53 -15.02
C GLU A 375 -52.54 -27.66 -14.52
N SER A 376 -51.76 -27.37 -13.48
CA SER A 376 -50.74 -28.28 -12.93
C SER A 376 -51.30 -29.51 -12.25
N ILE A 377 -52.60 -29.53 -11.92
CA ILE A 377 -53.25 -30.71 -11.36
C ILE A 377 -53.36 -31.81 -12.42
N GLN A 378 -53.70 -31.46 -13.66
CA GLN A 378 -53.94 -32.43 -14.72
C GLN A 378 -52.69 -32.77 -15.53
N TYR A 379 -51.73 -31.84 -15.63
CA TYR A 379 -50.60 -31.95 -16.53
C TYR A 379 -49.25 -31.86 -15.82
N GLN A 380 -48.28 -32.57 -16.35
CA GLN A 380 -46.85 -32.35 -16.09
C GLN A 380 -46.23 -31.67 -17.32
N ILE A 381 -45.20 -30.86 -17.11
CA ILE A 381 -44.56 -30.08 -18.16
C ILE A 381 -43.05 -30.27 -18.18
N ASP A 382 -42.47 -30.08 -19.35
CA ASP A 382 -41.03 -29.98 -19.56
C ASP A 382 -40.71 -28.99 -20.68
N TRP A 383 -39.51 -28.41 -20.65
CA TRP A 383 -39.04 -27.50 -21.68
C TRP A 383 -38.09 -28.19 -22.63
N THR A 384 -38.28 -27.97 -23.94
CA THR A 384 -37.38 -28.51 -24.96
C THR A 384 -36.18 -27.59 -25.15
N ALA A 385 -34.98 -28.17 -25.16
CA ALA A 385 -33.74 -27.49 -25.50
C ALA A 385 -33.45 -27.56 -27.02
N PRO A 386 -32.71 -26.59 -27.59
CA PRO A 386 -32.22 -25.37 -26.94
C PRO A 386 -33.32 -24.31 -26.85
N PHE A 387 -33.42 -23.65 -25.70
CA PHE A 387 -34.30 -22.50 -25.53
C PHE A 387 -33.67 -21.19 -26.04
N LEU A 388 -32.37 -20.99 -25.82
CA LEU A 388 -31.65 -19.78 -26.20
C LEU A 388 -30.54 -20.11 -27.21
N THR A 389 -30.62 -19.48 -28.38
CA THR A 389 -29.58 -19.51 -29.41
C THR A 389 -28.99 -18.12 -29.61
N ALA A 390 -27.77 -18.05 -30.12
CA ALA A 390 -27.09 -16.78 -30.32
C ALA A 390 -26.12 -16.77 -31.50
N THR A 391 -25.86 -15.57 -32.02
CA THR A 391 -24.68 -15.27 -32.84
C THR A 391 -23.81 -14.25 -32.11
N ALA A 392 -22.49 -14.41 -32.20
CA ALA A 392 -21.49 -13.46 -31.72
C ALA A 392 -20.78 -12.85 -32.94
N ASP A 393 -20.91 -11.54 -33.14
CA ASP A 393 -20.41 -10.79 -34.31
C ASP A 393 -20.79 -11.47 -35.64
N GLY A 394 -22.04 -11.94 -35.73
CA GLY A 394 -22.60 -12.60 -36.92
C GLY A 394 -22.24 -14.08 -37.08
N ARG A 395 -21.45 -14.67 -36.16
CA ARG A 395 -21.11 -16.10 -36.18
C ARG A 395 -21.94 -16.88 -35.15
N PRO A 396 -22.57 -18.01 -35.52
CA PRO A 396 -23.26 -18.86 -34.54
C PRO A 396 -22.33 -19.30 -33.40
N VAL A 397 -22.86 -19.33 -32.17
CA VAL A 397 -22.17 -19.89 -31.00
C VAL A 397 -22.94 -21.09 -30.45
N PRO A 398 -22.31 -21.98 -29.67
CA PRO A 398 -23.00 -23.08 -29.02
C PRO A 398 -24.20 -22.57 -28.21
N ALA A 399 -25.35 -23.21 -28.37
CA ALA A 399 -26.56 -22.84 -27.64
C ALA A 399 -26.36 -23.02 -26.13
N ALA A 400 -26.98 -22.16 -25.32
CA ALA A 400 -26.91 -22.28 -23.88
C ALA A 400 -27.67 -23.53 -23.43
N PRO A 401 -27.07 -24.42 -22.62
CA PRO A 401 -27.86 -25.40 -21.91
C PRO A 401 -28.75 -24.66 -20.91
N GLY A 402 -30.05 -24.89 -20.96
CA GLY A 402 -30.99 -24.30 -20.03
C GLY A 402 -32.41 -24.20 -20.55
N LYS A 403 -33.27 -23.67 -19.69
CA LYS A 403 -34.72 -23.61 -19.85
C LYS A 403 -35.21 -22.21 -19.45
N PRO A 404 -36.44 -21.81 -19.82
CA PRO A 404 -36.94 -20.46 -19.55
C PRO A 404 -37.13 -20.12 -18.06
N ASP A 405 -37.18 -21.13 -17.19
CA ASP A 405 -37.34 -21.00 -15.73
C ASP A 405 -36.02 -20.74 -14.99
N PHE A 406 -34.91 -20.61 -15.70
CA PHE A 406 -33.63 -20.22 -15.12
C PHE A 406 -33.57 -18.70 -14.98
N ASP A 407 -32.97 -18.18 -13.90
CA ASP A 407 -32.77 -16.74 -13.73
C ASP A 407 -31.64 -16.18 -14.62
N ILE A 408 -30.64 -17.02 -14.92
CA ILE A 408 -29.48 -16.65 -15.74
C ILE A 408 -29.16 -17.79 -16.70
N LEU A 409 -28.99 -17.46 -17.99
CA LEU A 409 -28.40 -18.37 -18.98
C LEU A 409 -27.03 -17.90 -19.41
N THR A 410 -26.10 -18.84 -19.52
CA THR A 410 -24.70 -18.57 -19.86
C THR A 410 -24.33 -19.20 -21.20
N LEU A 411 -23.77 -18.38 -22.09
CA LEU A 411 -23.25 -18.74 -23.42
C LEU A 411 -21.74 -18.51 -23.46
N GLU A 412 -21.00 -19.35 -24.19
CA GLU A 412 -19.59 -19.10 -24.48
C GLU A 412 -19.45 -18.32 -25.79
N VAL A 413 -18.66 -17.25 -25.79
CA VAL A 413 -18.36 -16.44 -26.99
C VAL A 413 -16.86 -16.11 -27.06
N PRO A 414 -16.33 -15.67 -28.22
CA PRO A 414 -15.00 -15.07 -28.28
C PRO A 414 -14.84 -13.87 -27.32
N ALA A 415 -13.69 -13.75 -26.66
CA ALA A 415 -13.47 -12.69 -25.65
C ALA A 415 -13.59 -11.25 -26.18
N HIS A 416 -13.34 -11.07 -27.48
CA HIS A 416 -13.40 -9.77 -28.17
C HIS A 416 -14.79 -9.45 -28.75
N THR A 417 -15.81 -10.25 -28.43
CA THR A 417 -17.14 -10.09 -29.02
C THR A 417 -17.76 -8.74 -28.71
N LYS A 418 -18.23 -8.04 -29.75
CA LYS A 418 -18.84 -6.70 -29.60
C LYS A 418 -20.36 -6.77 -29.63
N VAL A 419 -20.92 -7.64 -30.45
CA VAL A 419 -22.36 -7.77 -30.62
C VAL A 419 -22.78 -9.22 -30.44
N VAL A 420 -23.82 -9.46 -29.63
CA VAL A 420 -24.46 -10.76 -29.52
C VAL A 420 -25.94 -10.63 -29.86
N GLN A 421 -26.38 -11.34 -30.88
CA GLN A 421 -27.80 -11.43 -31.23
C GLN A 421 -28.37 -12.69 -30.58
N LEU A 422 -29.36 -12.50 -29.71
CA LEU A 422 -30.02 -13.55 -28.95
C LEU A 422 -31.37 -13.86 -29.59
N THR A 423 -31.70 -15.15 -29.69
CA THR A 423 -33.03 -15.63 -30.06
C THR A 423 -33.48 -16.67 -29.05
N ALA A 424 -34.48 -16.33 -28.25
CA ALA A 424 -35.12 -17.21 -27.28
C ALA A 424 -36.40 -17.79 -27.89
N THR A 425 -36.55 -19.11 -27.90
CA THR A 425 -37.75 -19.80 -28.40
C THR A 425 -38.18 -20.86 -27.40
N ALA A 426 -39.33 -20.65 -26.77
CA ALA A 426 -39.84 -21.52 -25.73
C ALA A 426 -40.78 -22.59 -26.31
N HIS A 427 -40.42 -23.85 -26.09
CA HIS A 427 -41.21 -25.01 -26.49
C HIS A 427 -41.59 -25.82 -25.24
N LEU A 428 -42.85 -25.69 -24.81
CA LEU A 428 -43.40 -26.37 -23.65
C LEU A 428 -43.99 -27.72 -24.05
N LYS A 429 -43.33 -28.81 -23.67
CA LYS A 429 -43.92 -30.15 -23.73
C LYS A 429 -44.84 -30.33 -22.54
N PHE A 430 -45.98 -30.95 -22.75
CA PHE A 430 -46.88 -31.33 -21.67
C PHE A 430 -47.39 -32.75 -21.87
N ALA A 431 -47.73 -33.41 -20.76
CA ALA A 431 -48.38 -34.70 -20.74
C ALA A 431 -49.40 -34.75 -19.60
N ALA A 432 -50.56 -35.34 -19.86
CA ALA A 432 -51.55 -35.60 -18.83
C ALA A 432 -50.97 -36.59 -17.82
N LYS A 433 -51.19 -36.32 -16.53
CA LYS A 433 -50.78 -37.23 -15.46
C LYS A 433 -51.64 -38.48 -15.50
N SER A 434 -51.12 -39.59 -14.98
CA SER A 434 -51.77 -40.90 -15.03
C SER A 434 -53.18 -40.92 -14.43
N TYR A 435 -53.45 -40.09 -13.41
CA TYR A 435 -54.77 -39.99 -12.77
C TYR A 435 -55.74 -39.05 -13.50
N ALA A 436 -55.27 -38.25 -14.46
CA ALA A 436 -56.11 -37.33 -15.24
C ALA A 436 -56.74 -38.06 -16.44
N LEU A 437 -57.57 -39.07 -16.16
CA LEU A 437 -58.15 -39.97 -17.17
C LEU A 437 -59.03 -39.23 -18.19
N SER A 438 -59.66 -38.12 -17.82
CA SER A 438 -60.49 -37.29 -18.70
C SER A 438 -59.74 -36.20 -19.46
N ALA A 439 -58.48 -35.91 -19.11
CA ALA A 439 -57.70 -34.83 -19.72
C ALA A 439 -57.48 -35.07 -21.22
N THR A 440 -57.84 -34.08 -22.03
CA THR A 440 -57.68 -34.07 -23.49
C THR A 440 -57.09 -32.73 -23.95
N PRO A 441 -55.92 -32.71 -24.61
CA PRO A 441 -55.16 -33.85 -25.14
C PRO A 441 -54.28 -34.54 -24.08
N LYS A 442 -53.87 -35.80 -24.33
CA LYS A 442 -53.00 -36.57 -23.41
C LYS A 442 -51.55 -36.09 -23.39
N SER A 443 -51.09 -35.43 -24.44
CA SER A 443 -49.77 -34.82 -24.52
C SER A 443 -49.70 -33.88 -25.71
N GLY A 444 -48.73 -32.99 -25.73
CA GLY A 444 -48.48 -32.11 -26.86
C GLY A 444 -47.29 -31.20 -26.65
N THR A 445 -47.15 -30.22 -27.53
CA THR A 445 -46.11 -29.18 -27.42
C THR A 445 -46.71 -27.84 -27.80
N VAL A 446 -46.58 -26.85 -26.91
CA VAL A 446 -46.86 -25.45 -27.21
C VAL A 446 -45.56 -24.78 -27.65
N THR A 447 -45.60 -24.05 -28.75
CA THR A 447 -44.49 -23.17 -29.17
C THR A 447 -44.93 -21.73 -29.00
N TYR A 448 -44.20 -20.99 -28.18
CA TYR A 448 -44.43 -19.55 -28.00
C TYR A 448 -43.65 -18.75 -29.05
N PRO A 449 -44.10 -17.53 -29.40
CA PRO A 449 -43.38 -16.67 -30.34
C PRO A 449 -41.92 -16.45 -29.92
N PRO A 450 -40.97 -16.44 -30.87
CA PRO A 450 -39.57 -16.19 -30.56
C PRO A 450 -39.38 -14.75 -30.08
N LEU A 451 -38.50 -14.58 -29.09
CA LEU A 451 -38.08 -13.29 -28.57
C LEU A 451 -36.63 -13.04 -28.95
N THR A 452 -36.38 -11.94 -29.68
CA THR A 452 -35.03 -11.58 -30.13
C THR A 452 -34.51 -10.34 -29.39
N ALA A 453 -33.23 -10.34 -29.06
CA ALA A 453 -32.55 -9.22 -28.43
C ALA A 453 -31.14 -9.04 -29.00
N THR A 454 -30.57 -7.85 -28.87
CA THR A 454 -29.19 -7.57 -29.26
C THR A 454 -28.45 -6.97 -28.08
N ALA A 455 -27.40 -7.66 -27.64
CA ALA A 455 -26.45 -7.19 -26.65
C ALA A 455 -25.28 -6.50 -27.37
N THR A 456 -24.88 -5.30 -26.92
CA THR A 456 -23.71 -4.59 -27.46
C THR A 456 -22.73 -4.26 -26.34
N PHE A 457 -21.48 -4.67 -26.49
CA PHE A 457 -20.37 -4.48 -25.54
C PHE A 457 -19.31 -3.56 -26.14
N ARG A 458 -18.71 -2.68 -25.33
CA ARG A 458 -17.73 -1.66 -25.75
C ARG A 458 -16.33 -2.00 -25.26
#